data_AF-A0A060YV94-F1
#
_entry.id   AF-A0A060YV94-F1
#
_cell.length_a   1.000
_cell.length_b   1.000
_cell.length_c   1.000
_cell.angle_alpha   90.00
_cell.angle_beta   90.00
_cell.angle_gamma   90.00
#
_symmetry.space_group_name_H-M   'P 1'
#
loop_
_entity.id
_entity.type
_entity.pdbx_description
1 polymer ?
#
loop_
_entity_poly.entity_id
_entity_poly.type
_entity_poly.pdbx_seq_one_letter_code
_entity_poly.pdbx_strand_id
1 'polypeptide(L)' 'MTQVKNLAQSLYPCSAQKLDYDMKLHFLENTSVTCNDGTPAGYCILFSSDA' A
#
# COMPACT_ATOMS: atom_id res chain seq x y z
N MET A 1 8.57 0.58 27.91
CA MET A 1 8.49 -0.24 26.67
C MET A 1 7.09 -0.85 26.42
N THR A 2 6.16 -0.81 27.39
CA THR A 2 4.81 -1.39 27.30
C THR A 2 3.86 -0.64 26.36
N GLN A 3 3.94 0.70 26.31
CA GLN A 3 3.11 1.52 25.42
C GLN A 3 3.35 1.23 23.93
N VAL A 4 4.62 1.06 23.53
CA VAL A 4 4.98 0.73 22.15
C VAL A 4 4.42 -0.64 21.74
N LYS A 5 4.46 -1.62 22.66
CA LYS A 5 3.90 -2.96 22.43
C LYS A 5 2.37 -2.91 22.26
N ASN A 6 1.69 -2.14 23.10
CA ASN A 6 0.23 -1.98 23.04
C ASN A 6 -0.20 -1.26 21.75
N LEU A 7 0.57 -0.28 21.29
CA LEU A 7 0.31 0.44 20.04
C LEU A 7 0.47 -0.47 18.81
N ALA A 8 1.53 -1.28 18.77
CA ALA A 8 1.73 -2.25 17.70
C ALA A 8 0.60 -3.30 17.64
N GLN A 9 0.10 -3.75 18.80
CA GLN A 9 -1.03 -4.68 18.88
C GLN A 9 -2.36 -4.07 18.41
N SER A 10 -2.63 -2.79 18.70
CA SER A 10 -3.86 -2.14 18.22
C SER A 10 -3.86 -1.86 16.72
N LEU A 11 -2.66 -1.71 16.12
CA LEU A 11 -2.49 -1.52 14.67
C LEU A 11 -2.52 -2.84 13.89
N TYR A 12 -2.16 -3.96 14.54
CA TYR A 12 -2.15 -5.30 13.94
C TYR A 12 -3.50 -5.73 13.30
N PRO A 13 -4.69 -5.50 13.90
CA PRO A 13 -5.96 -5.84 13.25
C PRO A 13 -6.30 -4.98 12.02
N CYS A 14 -5.61 -3.85 11.78
CA CYS A 14 -5.75 -3.05 10.56
C CYS A 14 -4.77 -3.49 9.45
N SER A 15 -3.60 -4.02 9.80
CA SER A 15 -2.57 -4.47 8.85
C SER A 15 -2.58 -5.98 8.57
N ALA A 16 -3.23 -6.77 9.43
CA ALA A 16 -3.38 -8.23 9.28
C ALA A 16 -4.60 -8.65 8.46
N GLN A 17 -5.35 -7.69 7.89
CA GLN A 17 -6.28 -8.02 6.82
C GLN A 17 -5.45 -8.47 5.63
N LYS A 18 -5.35 -9.78 5.49
CA LYS A 18 -4.79 -10.44 4.31
C LYS A 18 -5.69 -10.00 3.14
N LEU A 19 -5.30 -8.93 2.47
CA LEU A 19 -5.92 -8.55 1.21
C LEU A 19 -5.62 -9.71 0.25
N ASP A 20 -6.60 -10.59 0.02
CA ASP A 20 -6.57 -11.63 -1.01
C ASP A 20 -6.71 -11.02 -2.43
N TYR A 21 -6.41 -9.73 -2.54
CA TYR A 21 -6.51 -8.94 -3.75
C TYR A 21 -5.09 -8.71 -4.25
N ASP A 22 -4.79 -9.28 -5.42
CA ASP A 22 -3.51 -9.09 -6.09
C ASP A 22 -3.36 -7.62 -6.50
N MET A 23 -2.71 -6.83 -5.65
CA MET A 23 -2.35 -5.45 -5.96
C MET A 23 -1.04 -5.45 -6.74
N LYS A 24 -1.15 -5.23 -8.05
CA LYS A 24 0.01 -5.06 -8.91
C LYS A 24 0.38 -3.58 -9.03
N LEU A 25 1.67 -3.27 -8.90
CA LEU A 25 2.20 -1.93 -9.15
C LEU A 25 2.23 -1.64 -10.66
N HIS A 26 1.66 -0.51 -11.05
CA HIS A 26 1.73 0.05 -12.39
C HIS A 26 2.48 1.37 -12.36
N PHE A 27 3.57 1.49 -13.11
CA PHE A 27 4.25 2.77 -13.28
C PHE A 27 3.44 3.69 -14.20
N LEU A 28 3.50 4.99 -13.95
CA LEU A 28 2.91 5.98 -14.84
C LEU A 28 3.64 5.97 -16.19
N GLU A 29 2.88 6.02 -17.28
CA GLU A 29 3.47 6.08 -18.63
C GLU A 29 4.27 7.38 -18.84
N ASN A 30 3.83 8.48 -18.22
CA ASN A 30 4.56 9.74 -18.24
C ASN A 30 5.71 9.72 -17.24
N THR A 31 6.90 9.38 -17.72
CA THR A 31 8.15 9.32 -16.93
C THR A 31 8.62 10.66 -16.39
N SER A 32 8.02 11.78 -16.80
CA SER A 32 8.29 13.10 -16.21
C SER A 32 7.61 13.28 -14.85
N VAL A 33 6.62 12.45 -14.52
CA VAL A 33 5.96 12.44 -13.21
C VAL A 33 6.74 11.50 -12.31
N THR A 34 7.58 12.08 -11.46
CA THR A 34 8.49 11.34 -10.59
C THR A 34 8.17 11.57 -9.12
N CYS A 35 8.64 10.65 -8.30
CA CYS A 35 8.78 10.86 -6.87
C CYS A 35 9.84 11.95 -6.58
N ASN A 36 9.92 12.38 -5.32
CA ASN A 36 10.89 13.39 -4.88
C ASN A 36 12.36 12.97 -5.09
N ASP A 37 12.63 11.67 -5.20
CA ASP A 37 13.95 11.09 -5.45
C ASP A 37 14.26 10.91 -6.94
N GLY A 38 13.35 11.29 -7.83
CA GLY A 38 13.49 11.15 -9.28
C GLY A 38 13.10 9.78 -9.82
N THR A 39 12.64 8.83 -8.98
CA THR A 39 12.15 7.53 -9.46
C THR A 39 10.75 7.65 -10.11
N PRO A 40 10.38 6.75 -11.05
CA PRO A 40 9.07 6.80 -11.68
C PRO A 40 7.93 6.60 -10.67
N ALA A 41 6.93 7.48 -10.70
CA ALA A 41 5.73 7.33 -9.89
C ALA A 41 4.83 6.21 -10.46
N GLY A 42 3.88 5.74 -9.64
CA GLY A 42 2.98 4.66 -10.01
C GLY A 42 1.77 4.55 -9.09
N TYR A 43 0.90 3.58 -9.38
CA TYR A 43 -0.30 3.30 -8.62
C TYR A 43 -0.52 1.79 -8.47
N CYS A 44 -1.24 1.39 -7.43
CA CYS A 44 -1.75 0.04 -7.24
C CYS A 44 -3.28 0.11 -7.25
N ILE A 45 -3.93 -0.70 -8.10
CA ILE A 45 -5.40 -0.80 -8.12
C ILE A 45 -5.80 -2.07 -7.40
N LEU A 46 -6.76 -1.95 -6.48
CA LEU A 46 -7.51 -3.08 -5.97
C LEU A 46 -8.73 -3.27 -6.86
N PHE A 47 -8.78 -4.38 -7.60
CA PHE A 47 -10.01 -4.79 -8.27
C PHE A 47 -10.82 -5.65 -7.30
N SER A 48 -11.90 -5.09 -6.77
CA SER A 48 -12.94 -5.86 -6.09
C SER A 48 -13.95 -6.33 -7.14
N SER A 49 -14.01 -7.63 -7.41
CA SER A 49 -14.91 -8.26 -8.38
C SER A 49 -16.36 -8.43 -7.87
N ASP A 50 -16.78 -7.63 -6.88
CA ASP A 50 -18.15 -7.63 -6.38
C ASP A 50 -18.94 -6.52 -7.09
N ALA A 51 -19.55 -6.89 -8.21
CA ALA A 51 -20.54 -6.11 -8.97
C ALA A 51 -21.85 -6.89 -9.07
#